data_AF-A0A1D7UYU2-F1
#
_entry.id   AF-A0A1D7UYU2-F1
#
_cell.length_a   1.000
_cell.length_b   1.000
_cell.length_c   1.000
_cell.angle_alpha   90.00
_cell.angle_beta   90.00
_cell.angle_gamma   90.00
#
_symmetry.space_group_name_H-M   'P 1'
#
loop_
_entity.id
_entity.type
_entity.pdbx_description
1 polymer ?
#
loop_
_entity_poly.entity_id
_entity_poly.type
_entity_poly.pdbx_seq_one_letter_code
_entity_poly.pdbx_strand_id
1 'polypeptide(L)'
;MFRLKAKQRLKLHSYLGISSILLLTLRIFLPLFSSFFLLSEEISLLSGRIGIFLGLFAFLTGSGLGNYTFVQNSKYAELHVILLLAGLALQVPGISASHSEILAIAAAWTGFPLLVAGWLYGRKIRNRR
;
A
#
# COMPACT_ATOMS: atom_id res chain seq x y z
N MET A 1 3.82 27.93 -4.35
CA MET A 1 4.13 26.49 -4.19
C MET A 1 4.20 26.18 -2.70
N PHE A 2 3.19 25.52 -2.12
CA PHE A 2 3.16 25.23 -0.67
C PHE A 2 4.25 24.21 -0.30
N ARG A 3 5.32 24.67 0.36
CA ARG A 3 6.41 23.79 0.81
C ARG A 3 6.03 23.19 2.16
N LEU A 4 5.54 21.96 2.15
CA LEU A 4 5.20 21.23 3.39
C LEU A 4 6.45 21.01 4.25
N LYS A 5 6.31 21.20 5.57
CA LYS A 5 7.38 20.88 6.53
C LYS A 5 7.60 19.37 6.57
N ALA A 6 8.82 18.90 6.84
CA ALA A 6 9.16 17.47 6.88
C ALA A 6 8.21 16.64 7.77
N LYS A 7 7.83 17.17 8.94
CA LYS A 7 6.86 16.52 9.86
C LYS A 7 5.46 16.36 9.25
N GLN A 8 5.00 17.35 8.47
CA GLN A 8 3.70 17.27 7.78
C GLN A 8 3.75 16.27 6.62
N ARG A 9 4.86 16.26 5.87
CA ARG A 9 5.10 15.31 4.78
C ARG A 9 5.11 13.86 5.28
N LEU A 10 5.73 13.61 6.44
CA LEU A 10 5.72 12.29 7.10
C LEU A 10 4.31 11.86 7.53
N LYS A 11 3.51 12.80 8.08
CA LYS A 11 2.10 12.53 8.43
C LYS A 11 1.30 12.18 7.18
N LEU A 12 1.45 12.97 6.11
CA LEU A 12 0.77 12.74 4.85
C LEU A 12 1.12 11.37 4.25
N HIS A 13 2.41 11.02 4.17
CA HIS A 13 2.88 9.70 3.75
C HIS A 13 2.22 8.59 4.57
N SER A 14 2.18 8.74 5.91
CA SER A 14 1.56 7.74 6.78
C SER A 14 0.06 7.60 6.56
N TYR A 15 -0.68 8.71 6.37
CA TYR A 15 -2.11 8.65 6.12
C TYR A 15 -2.42 8.01 4.77
N LEU A 16 -1.74 8.46 3.71
CA LEU A 16 -1.89 7.88 2.36
C LEU A 16 -1.56 6.38 2.36
N GLY A 17 -0.48 5.98 3.03
CA GLY A 17 -0.08 4.57 3.10
C GLY A 17 -1.08 3.70 3.87
N ILE A 18 -1.60 4.17 5.01
CA ILE A 18 -2.62 3.43 5.78
C ILE A 18 -3.92 3.33 4.98
N SER A 19 -4.39 4.42 4.39
CA SER A 19 -5.60 4.41 3.56
C SER A 19 -5.45 3.48 2.35
N SER A 20 -4.27 3.46 1.71
CA SER A 20 -3.95 2.52 0.63
C SER A 20 -4.09 1.07 1.09
N ILE A 21 -3.45 0.70 2.21
CA ILE A 21 -3.49 -0.68 2.73
C ILE A 21 -4.92 -1.08 3.10
N LEU A 22 -5.70 -0.18 3.75
CA LEU A 22 -7.09 -0.46 4.10
C LEU A 22 -7.97 -0.71 2.87
N LEU A 23 -7.84 0.09 1.82
CA LEU A 23 -8.60 -0.11 0.58
C LEU A 23 -8.16 -1.37 -0.18
N LEU A 24 -6.87 -1.69 -0.19
CA LEU A 24 -6.37 -2.94 -0.79
C LEU A 24 -6.78 -4.17 0.02
N THR A 25 -6.90 -4.04 1.34
CA THR A 25 -7.49 -5.07 2.21
C THR A 25 -8.95 -5.27 1.83
N LEU A 26 -9.73 -4.19 1.75
CA LEU A 26 -11.13 -4.25 1.35
C LEU A 26 -11.28 -4.94 -0.01
N ARG A 27 -10.45 -4.60 -0.99
CA ARG A 27 -10.44 -5.25 -2.31
C ARG A 27 -10.23 -6.78 -2.23
N ILE A 28 -9.34 -7.27 -1.38
CA ILE A 28 -9.05 -8.71 -1.28
C ILE A 28 -10.16 -9.47 -0.56
N PHE A 29 -10.69 -8.91 0.53
CA PHE A 29 -11.64 -9.63 1.38
C PHE A 29 -13.10 -9.41 0.98
N LEU A 30 -13.47 -8.28 0.37
CA LEU A 30 -14.86 -7.98 0.01
C LEU A 30 -15.48 -9.00 -0.98
N PRO A 31 -14.75 -9.51 -2.01
CA PRO A 31 -15.27 -10.55 -2.89
C PRO A 31 -15.62 -11.87 -2.18
N LEU A 32 -15.03 -12.16 -1.01
CA LEU A 32 -15.37 -13.34 -0.21
C LEU A 32 -16.81 -13.26 0.35
N PHE A 33 -17.37 -12.06 0.43
CA PHE A 33 -18.74 -11.82 0.87
C PHE A 33 -19.71 -11.61 -0.30
N SER A 34 -19.29 -11.93 -1.53
CA SER A 34 -20.09 -11.69 -2.75
C SER A 34 -21.43 -12.42 -2.76
N SER A 35 -21.52 -13.58 -2.11
CA SER A 35 -22.77 -14.31 -1.91
C SER A 35 -23.82 -13.52 -1.10
N PHE A 36 -23.41 -12.50 -0.35
CA PHE A 36 -24.29 -11.68 0.48
C PHE A 36 -24.54 -10.28 -0.09
N PHE A 37 -23.67 -9.79 -0.99
CA PHE A 37 -23.72 -8.42 -1.51
C PHE A 37 -23.51 -8.38 -3.02
N LEU A 38 -24.56 -8.00 -3.74
CA LEU A 38 -24.62 -7.96 -5.21
C LEU A 38 -23.62 -6.96 -5.84
N LEU A 39 -23.22 -5.92 -5.10
CA LEU A 39 -22.26 -4.88 -5.52
C LEU A 39 -20.82 -5.09 -5.01
N SER A 40 -20.55 -6.22 -4.36
CA SER A 40 -19.25 -6.49 -3.71
C SER A 40 -18.05 -6.45 -4.67
N GLU A 41 -18.21 -6.93 -5.91
CA GLU A 41 -17.13 -7.02 -6.88
C GLU A 41 -16.77 -5.65 -7.47
N GLU A 42 -17.75 -4.84 -7.85
CA GLU A 42 -17.51 -3.48 -8.35
C GLU A 42 -16.88 -2.58 -7.29
N ILE A 43 -17.37 -2.65 -6.05
CA ILE A 43 -16.81 -1.91 -4.92
C ILE A 43 -15.40 -2.40 -4.60
N SER A 44 -15.15 -3.71 -4.70
CA SER A 44 -13.81 -4.29 -4.54
C SER A 44 -12.84 -3.73 -5.59
N LEU A 45 -13.20 -3.72 -6.86
CA LEU A 45 -12.35 -3.20 -7.92
C LEU A 45 -12.11 -1.69 -7.79
N LEU A 46 -13.15 -0.92 -7.49
CA LEU A 46 -13.04 0.52 -7.28
C LEU A 46 -12.12 0.85 -6.09
N SER A 47 -12.34 0.17 -4.96
CA SER A 47 -11.49 0.34 -3.78
C SER A 47 -10.03 -0.06 -4.07
N GLY A 48 -9.80 -1.14 -4.81
CA GLY A 48 -8.48 -1.54 -5.26
C GLY A 48 -7.77 -0.47 -6.09
N ARG A 49 -8.44 0.11 -7.08
CA ARG A 49 -7.89 1.18 -7.94
C ARG A 49 -7.50 2.41 -7.11
N ILE A 50 -8.40 2.89 -6.26
CA ILE A 50 -8.13 4.02 -5.38
C ILE A 50 -6.97 3.69 -4.43
N GLY A 51 -6.96 2.47 -3.87
CA GLY A 51 -5.90 1.96 -3.02
C GLY A 51 -4.52 2.00 -3.68
N ILE A 52 -4.42 1.59 -4.95
CA ILE A 52 -3.17 1.68 -5.72
C ILE A 52 -2.70 3.13 -5.87
N PHE A 53 -3.60 4.03 -6.29
CA PHE A 53 -3.24 5.44 -6.46
C PHE A 53 -2.77 6.08 -5.14
N LEU A 54 -3.46 5.81 -4.04
CA LEU A 54 -3.03 6.27 -2.71
C LEU A 54 -1.67 5.69 -2.32
N GLY A 55 -1.40 4.42 -2.67
CA GLY A 55 -0.11 3.77 -2.43
C GLY A 55 1.03 4.42 -3.21
N LEU A 56 0.77 4.76 -4.48
CA LEU A 56 1.71 5.52 -5.32
C LEU A 56 1.98 6.92 -4.73
N PHE A 57 0.95 7.65 -4.33
CA PHE A 57 1.13 8.95 -3.67
C PHE A 57 1.83 8.82 -2.32
N ALA A 58 1.57 7.76 -1.55
CA ALA A 58 2.30 7.46 -0.33
C ALA A 58 3.79 7.27 -0.64
N PHE A 59 4.14 6.51 -1.69
CA PHE A 59 5.54 6.35 -2.10
C PHE A 59 6.20 7.68 -2.49
N LEU A 60 5.54 8.51 -3.30
CA LEU A 60 6.06 9.82 -3.73
C LEU A 60 6.20 10.83 -2.59
N THR A 61 5.30 10.78 -1.61
CA THR A 61 5.40 11.62 -0.40
C THR A 61 6.44 11.07 0.58
N GLY A 62 6.66 9.75 0.57
CA GLY A 62 7.68 9.00 1.30
C GLY A 62 9.11 9.26 0.81
N SER A 63 9.28 9.42 -0.50
CA SER A 63 10.58 9.55 -1.14
C SER A 63 11.33 10.81 -0.67
N GLY A 64 12.61 10.68 -0.31
CA GLY A 64 13.41 11.81 0.22
C GLY A 64 13.14 12.18 1.68
N LEU A 65 12.26 11.48 2.41
CA LEU A 65 12.23 11.54 3.89
C LEU A 65 13.47 10.84 4.51
N GLY A 66 14.16 9.98 3.74
CA GLY A 66 15.41 9.30 4.11
C GLY A 66 16.52 10.22 4.61
N ASN A 67 16.66 11.40 4.00
CA ASN A 67 17.75 12.34 4.29
C ASN A 67 17.69 12.98 5.69
N TYR A 68 16.53 12.95 6.38
CA TYR A 68 16.35 13.72 7.62
C TYR A 68 16.28 12.86 8.87
N THR A 69 16.09 11.53 8.76
CA THR A 69 15.74 10.70 9.92
C THR A 69 16.28 9.27 9.93
N PHE A 70 16.88 8.75 8.85
CA PHE A 70 17.02 7.29 8.65
C PHE A 70 18.44 6.72 8.62
N VAL A 71 19.51 7.50 8.83
CA VAL A 71 20.89 6.99 8.70
C VAL A 71 21.16 5.77 9.62
N GLN A 72 20.61 5.75 10.84
CA GLN A 72 20.77 4.63 11.78
C GLN A 72 19.88 3.40 11.48
N ASN A 73 18.83 3.54 10.67
CA ASN A 73 17.84 2.48 10.39
C ASN A 73 17.65 2.24 8.88
N SER A 74 18.67 2.53 8.08
CA SER A 74 18.62 2.47 6.61
C SER A 74 18.15 1.11 6.10
N LYS A 75 18.63 0.00 6.69
CA LYS A 75 18.22 -1.37 6.35
C LYS A 75 16.71 -1.59 6.49
N TYR A 76 16.10 -1.10 7.57
CA TYR A 76 14.66 -1.26 7.79
C TYR A 76 13.85 -0.35 6.86
N ALA A 77 14.37 0.83 6.53
CA ALA A 77 13.75 1.74 5.57
C ALA A 77 13.76 1.16 4.16
N GLU A 78 14.88 0.54 3.77
CA GLU A 78 15.03 -0.16 2.50
C GLU A 78 14.06 -1.34 2.41
N LEU A 79 14.00 -2.19 3.44
CA LEU A 79 13.03 -3.29 3.50
C LEU A 79 11.58 -2.79 3.44
N HIS A 80 11.24 -1.72 4.17
CA HIS A 80 9.92 -1.09 4.10
C HIS A 80 9.56 -0.67 2.66
N VAL A 81 10.49 0.00 1.97
CA VAL A 81 10.29 0.48 0.60
C VAL A 81 10.14 -0.68 -0.38
N ILE A 82 11.05 -1.66 -0.35
CA ILE A 82 11.05 -2.81 -1.26
C ILE A 82 9.75 -3.62 -1.10
N LEU A 83 9.39 -3.94 0.15
CA LEU A 83 8.20 -4.75 0.44
C LEU A 83 6.91 -4.02 0.04
N LEU A 84 6.80 -2.71 0.30
CA LEU A 84 5.63 -1.93 -0.12
C LEU A 84 5.54 -1.79 -1.63
N LEU A 85 6.64 -1.52 -2.33
CA LEU A 85 6.63 -1.40 -3.79
C LEU A 85 6.31 -2.74 -4.47
N ALA A 86 6.95 -3.83 -4.04
CA ALA A 86 6.69 -5.17 -4.55
C ALA A 86 5.23 -5.57 -4.29
N GLY A 87 4.76 -5.35 -3.06
CA GLY A 87 3.38 -5.60 -2.68
C GLY A 87 2.38 -4.81 -3.53
N LEU A 88 2.63 -3.52 -3.77
CA LEU A 88 1.78 -2.66 -4.59
C LEU A 88 1.79 -3.08 -6.06
N ALA A 89 2.96 -3.40 -6.62
CA ALA A 89 3.10 -3.87 -8.00
C ALA A 89 2.31 -5.16 -8.25
N LEU A 90 2.35 -6.09 -7.30
CA LEU A 90 1.60 -7.35 -7.38
C LEU A 90 0.08 -7.16 -7.25
N GLN A 91 -0.40 -6.01 -6.78
CA GLN A 91 -1.84 -5.70 -6.81
C GLN A 91 -2.33 -5.30 -8.20
N VAL A 92 -1.47 -4.74 -9.06
CA VAL A 92 -1.83 -4.15 -10.37
C VAL A 92 -2.51 -5.15 -11.31
N PRO A 93 -1.99 -6.38 -11.51
CA PRO A 93 -2.57 -7.32 -12.47
C PRO A 93 -4.05 -7.59 -12.22
N GLY A 94 -4.44 -7.87 -10.97
CA GLY A 94 -5.85 -8.16 -10.67
C GLY A 94 -6.78 -6.94 -10.63
N ILE A 95 -6.28 -5.73 -10.86
CA ILE A 95 -7.08 -4.51 -11.03
C ILE A 95 -7.21 -4.14 -12.52
N SER A 96 -6.21 -4.53 -13.32
CA SER A 96 -6.15 -4.31 -14.76
C SER A 96 -6.81 -5.43 -15.57
N ALA A 97 -6.91 -6.64 -15.05
CA ALA A 97 -7.50 -7.76 -15.76
C ALA A 97 -9.02 -7.56 -15.89
N SER A 98 -9.54 -7.67 -17.11
CA SER A 98 -10.98 -7.67 -17.43
C SER A 98 -11.68 -8.96 -16.98
N HIS A 99 -10.90 -9.99 -16.65
CA HIS A 99 -11.38 -11.33 -16.30
C HIS A 99 -10.57 -11.87 -15.11
N SER A 100 -11.20 -12.74 -14.32
CA SER A 100 -10.59 -13.45 -13.19
C SER A 100 -9.51 -14.43 -13.67
N GLU A 101 -8.32 -13.94 -13.98
CA GLU A 101 -7.16 -14.80 -14.19
C GLU A 101 -6.60 -15.28 -12.85
N ILE A 102 -6.45 -16.59 -12.70
CA ILE A 102 -5.94 -17.25 -11.48
C ILE A 102 -4.59 -16.63 -11.05
N LEU A 103 -3.73 -16.30 -12.02
CA LEU A 103 -2.43 -15.67 -11.77
C LEU A 103 -2.57 -14.25 -11.20
N ALA A 104 -3.57 -13.48 -11.65
CA ALA A 104 -3.81 -12.12 -11.16
C ALA A 104 -4.35 -12.14 -9.71
N ILE A 105 -5.17 -13.14 -9.38
CA ILE A 105 -5.65 -13.39 -8.01
C ILE A 105 -4.47 -13.83 -7.13
N ALA A 106 -3.67 -14.79 -7.58
CA ALA A 106 -2.50 -15.27 -6.85
C ALA A 106 -1.47 -14.14 -6.60
N ALA A 107 -1.24 -13.27 -7.59
CA ALA A 107 -0.40 -12.09 -7.43
C ALA A 107 -0.96 -11.14 -6.35
N ALA A 108 -2.26 -10.86 -6.36
CA ALA A 108 -2.87 -9.99 -5.35
C ALA A 108 -2.78 -10.59 -3.93
N TRP A 109 -3.01 -11.90 -3.79
CA TRP A 109 -2.90 -12.62 -2.51
C TRP A 109 -1.47 -12.70 -1.98
N THR A 110 -0.47 -12.83 -2.85
CA THR A 110 0.96 -12.83 -2.46
C THR A 110 1.47 -11.42 -2.18
N GLY A 111 1.00 -10.42 -2.92
CA GLY A 111 1.36 -9.02 -2.71
C GLY A 111 0.86 -8.46 -1.38
N PHE A 112 -0.26 -8.96 -0.85
CA PHE A 112 -0.84 -8.45 0.38
C PHE A 112 0.01 -8.69 1.63
N PRO A 113 0.51 -9.91 1.92
CA PRO A 113 1.50 -10.13 2.96
C PRO A 113 2.73 -9.22 2.85
N LEU A 114 3.21 -8.94 1.62
CA LEU A 114 4.33 -8.01 1.42
C LEU A 114 3.96 -6.59 1.84
N LEU A 115 2.76 -6.11 1.50
CA LEU A 115 2.28 -4.80 1.95
C LEU A 115 2.23 -4.71 3.48
N VAL A 116 1.68 -5.75 4.13
CA VAL A 116 1.61 -5.81 5.60
C VAL A 116 3.01 -5.83 6.22
N ALA A 117 3.91 -6.66 5.71
CA ALA A 117 5.30 -6.74 6.18
C ALA A 117 6.03 -5.41 6.01
N GLY A 118 5.94 -4.78 4.83
CA GLY A 118 6.50 -3.47 4.55
C GLY A 118 5.99 -2.41 5.52
N TRP A 119 4.68 -2.38 5.79
CA TRP A 119 4.09 -1.47 6.76
C TRP A 119 4.61 -1.69 8.19
N LEU A 120 4.72 -2.94 8.64
CA LEU A 120 5.29 -3.29 9.96
C LEU A 120 6.73 -2.80 10.10
N TYR A 121 7.56 -2.97 9.05
CA TYR A 121 8.92 -2.43 9.04
C TYR A 121 8.92 -0.90 9.13
N GLY A 122 8.02 -0.21 8.42
CA GLY A 122 7.85 1.24 8.53
C GLY A 122 7.52 1.71 9.95
N ARG A 123 6.68 0.96 10.68
CA ARG A 123 6.35 1.23 12.09
C ARG A 123 7.54 1.07 13.03
N LYS A 124 8.35 0.02 12.84
CA LYS A 124 9.55 -0.22 13.66
C LYS A 124 10.53 0.94 13.59
N ILE A 125 10.66 1.58 12.43
CA ILE A 125 11.57 2.73 12.28
C ILE A 125 11.07 3.95 13.08
N ARG A 126 9.75 4.13 13.15
CA ARG A 126 9.14 5.26 13.88
C ARG A 126 9.21 5.11 15.40
N ASN A 127 9.15 3.88 15.90
CA ASN A 127 9.10 3.57 17.33
C ASN A 127 10.47 3.50 18.02
N ARG A 128 11.59 3.54 17.29
CA ARG A 128 12.95 3.56 17.85
C ARG A 128 13.56 4.96 17.93
N ARG A 129 12.72 5.98 17.93
CA ARG A 129 13.01 7.35 18.36
C ARG A 129 12.41 7.56 19.72
#